data_AF-A0A2E7UTH2-F1
#
_entry.id   AF-A0A2E7UTH2-F1
#
_cell.length_a   1.000
_cell.length_b   1.000
_cell.length_c   1.000
_cell.angle_alpha   90.00
_cell.angle_beta   90.00
_cell.angle_gamma   90.00
#
_symmetry.space_group_name_H-M   'P 1'
#
loop_
_entity.id
_entity.type
_entity.pdbx_description
1 polymer ?
#
loop_
_entity_poly.entity_id
_entity_poly.type
_entity_poly.pdbx_seq_one_letter_code
_entity_poly.pdbx_strand_id
1 'polypeptide(L)'
;MRDDTDSDGDGLTDREEQVFGTDRFDEDTDDDGLLDGEEVNEWETDPLDEDTDDDGLTDFEEESDSGTDPLDEDCDEDGLLDGVEVYETHTDPLDEDTDDDGLSDGEEVLETETDPRNQDSDRDGLSDYDEVNNHGTDPNDADTDGGGTPDGAEVVTGTDPLDPTDDNPPSDDEYTEDGGYLDGEYSGGKPGCSCSTADDPAPSGLWAGLLAGLAVLGIRRRDRI
;
A
#
# COMPACT_ATOMS: atom_id res chain seq x y z
N MET A 1 7.36 47.72 -37.35
CA MET A 1 8.06 46.44 -37.23
C MET A 1 7.43 45.80 -36.02
N ARG A 2 6.95 44.56 -36.14
CA ARG A 2 6.73 43.78 -34.92
C ARG A 2 8.12 43.60 -34.32
N ASP A 3 8.18 43.82 -33.02
CA ASP A 3 9.41 43.63 -32.28
C ASP A 3 9.42 42.13 -32.03
N ASP A 4 10.02 41.40 -32.98
CA ASP A 4 10.18 39.95 -32.93
C ASP A 4 11.55 39.64 -32.27
N THR A 5 11.97 40.51 -31.35
CA THR A 5 13.19 40.34 -30.56
C THR A 5 12.85 39.43 -29.40
N ASP A 6 13.74 38.49 -29.16
CA ASP A 6 13.71 37.47 -28.12
C ASP A 6 15.16 37.46 -27.61
N SER A 7 15.34 37.86 -26.35
CA SER A 7 16.60 38.40 -25.84
C SER A 7 17.44 37.35 -25.10
N ASP A 8 16.81 36.42 -24.40
CA ASP A 8 17.38 35.23 -23.74
C ASP A 8 17.24 33.97 -24.61
N GLY A 9 16.18 33.85 -25.41
CA GLY A 9 16.00 32.75 -26.37
C GLY A 9 15.09 31.62 -25.90
N ASP A 10 14.21 31.90 -24.94
CA ASP A 10 13.27 30.95 -24.31
C ASP A 10 12.06 30.61 -25.21
N GLY A 11 11.76 31.46 -26.20
CA GLY A 11 10.62 31.32 -27.11
C GLY A 11 9.56 32.41 -26.97
N LEU A 12 9.66 33.30 -25.99
CA LEU A 12 8.87 34.52 -25.88
C LEU A 12 9.61 35.71 -26.50
N THR A 13 8.85 36.65 -27.06
CA THR A 13 9.45 37.93 -27.48
C THR A 13 9.56 38.90 -26.31
N ASP A 14 10.49 39.88 -26.38
CA ASP A 14 10.60 41.09 -25.53
C ASP A 14 9.25 41.79 -25.25
N ARG A 15 8.29 41.61 -26.15
CA ARG A 15 6.94 42.14 -26.03
C ARG A 15 6.01 41.21 -25.25
N GLU A 16 6.10 39.91 -25.48
CA GLU A 16 5.33 38.88 -24.78
C GLU A 16 5.77 38.79 -23.32
N GLU A 17 7.07 38.81 -23.04
CA GLU A 17 7.60 38.83 -21.66
C GLU A 17 7.09 40.05 -20.89
N GLN A 18 7.05 41.23 -21.54
CA GLN A 18 6.43 42.41 -20.94
C GLN A 18 4.93 42.23 -20.62
N VAL A 19 4.22 41.37 -21.34
CA VAL A 19 2.80 41.06 -21.12
C VAL A 19 2.62 40.06 -19.99
N PHE A 20 3.43 39.00 -19.94
CA PHE A 20 3.38 37.97 -18.90
C PHE A 20 4.00 38.44 -17.59
N GLY A 21 5.00 39.31 -17.64
CA GLY A 21 5.66 39.89 -16.47
C GLY A 21 7.07 39.35 -16.23
N THR A 22 7.53 38.45 -17.08
CA THR A 22 8.83 37.78 -17.02
C THR A 22 10.01 38.71 -17.34
N ASP A 23 11.23 38.33 -16.95
CA ASP A 23 12.45 39.10 -17.25
C ASP A 23 13.02 38.70 -18.59
N ARG A 24 12.92 39.60 -19.57
CA ARG A 24 13.47 39.45 -20.94
C ARG A 24 14.97 39.20 -21.12
N PHE A 25 15.69 38.91 -20.05
CA PHE A 25 17.10 38.51 -20.11
C PHE A 25 17.37 37.27 -19.26
N ASP A 26 16.30 36.63 -18.78
CA ASP A 26 16.27 35.44 -17.94
C ASP A 26 15.32 34.46 -18.61
N GLU A 27 15.80 33.26 -18.91
CA GLU A 27 15.02 32.29 -19.69
C GLU A 27 13.98 31.51 -18.84
N ASP A 28 14.05 31.68 -17.53
CA ASP A 28 13.33 30.96 -16.46
C ASP A 28 13.24 31.97 -15.30
N THR A 29 12.07 32.61 -15.13
CA THR A 29 11.93 33.80 -14.26
C THR A 29 11.72 33.44 -12.79
N ASP A 30 11.08 32.32 -12.48
CA ASP A 30 10.85 31.83 -11.11
C ASP A 30 11.91 30.82 -10.64
N ASP A 31 12.85 30.43 -11.51
CA ASP A 31 13.97 29.54 -11.23
C ASP A 31 13.53 28.09 -10.87
N ASP A 32 12.37 27.62 -11.36
CA ASP A 32 11.85 26.27 -11.10
C ASP A 32 12.50 25.20 -12.01
N GLY A 33 13.01 25.61 -13.17
CA GLY A 33 13.68 24.77 -14.16
C GLY A 33 12.94 24.57 -15.48
N LEU A 34 11.69 25.03 -15.60
CA LEU A 34 10.99 25.23 -16.86
C LEU A 34 11.30 26.63 -17.42
N LEU A 35 11.30 26.75 -18.75
CA LEU A 35 11.52 28.05 -19.39
C LEU A 35 10.20 28.81 -19.48
N ASP A 36 10.22 30.13 -19.29
CA ASP A 36 9.03 31.00 -19.37
C ASP A 36 8.21 30.73 -20.66
N GLY A 37 8.93 30.53 -21.77
CA GLY A 37 8.36 30.20 -23.06
C GLY A 37 7.79 28.79 -23.18
N GLU A 38 8.33 27.79 -22.48
CA GLU A 38 7.78 26.43 -22.41
C GLU A 38 6.50 26.43 -21.57
N GLU A 39 6.52 27.06 -20.40
CA GLU A 39 5.37 27.23 -19.52
C GLU A 39 4.18 27.87 -20.24
N VAL A 40 4.40 29.02 -20.89
CA VAL A 40 3.31 29.75 -21.57
C VAL A 40 2.79 29.03 -22.82
N ASN A 41 3.64 28.35 -23.59
CA ASN A 41 3.27 27.83 -24.91
C ASN A 41 2.92 26.32 -24.94
N GLU A 42 3.41 25.55 -23.98
CA GLU A 42 3.26 24.08 -23.93
C GLU A 42 2.47 23.61 -22.71
N TRP A 43 2.83 24.09 -21.52
CA TRP A 43 2.29 23.58 -20.25
C TRP A 43 1.09 24.37 -19.72
N GLU A 44 0.94 25.62 -20.15
CA GLU A 44 -0.11 26.56 -19.70
C GLU A 44 -0.02 26.92 -18.20
N THR A 45 1.17 26.79 -17.59
CA THR A 45 1.52 27.18 -16.21
C THR A 45 1.84 28.69 -16.07
N ASP A 46 2.02 29.20 -14.83
CA ASP A 46 2.38 30.61 -14.57
C ASP A 46 3.91 30.78 -14.46
N PRO A 47 4.59 31.43 -15.42
CA PRO A 47 6.06 31.58 -15.46
C PRO A 47 6.63 32.56 -14.43
N LEU A 48 5.92 32.76 -13.33
CA LEU A 48 6.27 33.62 -12.22
C LEU A 48 6.03 32.92 -10.87
N ASP A 49 5.64 31.65 -10.90
CA ASP A 49 5.26 30.84 -9.76
C ASP A 49 5.85 29.44 -9.93
N GLU A 50 6.71 29.03 -8.98
CA GLU A 50 7.44 27.77 -9.08
C GLU A 50 6.54 26.52 -8.97
N ASP A 51 5.30 26.69 -8.53
CA ASP A 51 4.31 25.65 -8.20
C ASP A 51 2.93 26.26 -8.53
N THR A 52 2.42 25.99 -9.73
CA THR A 52 1.26 26.71 -10.29
C THR A 52 -0.05 26.35 -9.59
N ASP A 53 -0.20 25.14 -9.08
CA ASP A 53 -1.42 24.67 -8.41
C ASP A 53 -1.34 24.61 -6.87
N ASP A 54 -0.20 24.99 -6.30
CA ASP A 54 0.08 25.11 -4.86
C ASP A 54 0.04 23.76 -4.11
N ASP A 55 0.35 22.64 -4.76
CA ASP A 55 0.28 21.29 -4.19
C ASP A 55 1.57 20.87 -3.43
N GLY A 56 2.68 21.58 -3.69
CA GLY A 56 3.99 21.37 -3.09
C GLY A 56 5.04 20.69 -3.98
N LEU A 57 4.71 20.36 -5.22
CA LEU A 57 5.65 20.02 -6.31
C LEU A 57 5.87 21.26 -7.18
N THR A 58 7.08 21.42 -7.72
CA THR A 58 7.28 22.47 -8.72
C THR A 58 6.79 22.00 -10.09
N ASP A 59 6.36 22.90 -10.96
CA ASP A 59 5.88 22.54 -12.31
C ASP A 59 6.92 21.69 -13.07
N PHE A 60 8.22 21.99 -12.90
CA PHE A 60 9.31 21.15 -13.40
C PHE A 60 9.38 19.74 -12.78
N GLU A 61 9.18 19.60 -11.46
CA GLU A 61 9.18 18.30 -10.77
C GLU A 61 8.03 17.42 -11.27
N GLU A 62 6.89 18.05 -11.56
CA GLU A 62 5.71 17.38 -12.11
C GLU A 62 5.93 16.86 -13.52
N GLU A 63 6.51 17.68 -14.39
CA GLU A 63 6.87 17.26 -15.77
C GLU A 63 7.90 16.13 -15.78
N SER A 64 8.91 16.22 -14.91
CA SER A 64 10.14 15.46 -15.08
C SER A 64 10.19 14.17 -14.27
N ASP A 65 9.54 14.13 -13.10
CA ASP A 65 9.70 13.04 -12.12
C ASP A 65 8.36 12.37 -11.71
N SER A 66 7.32 13.10 -11.29
CA SER A 66 6.04 12.50 -10.84
C SER A 66 5.11 12.14 -12.00
N GLY A 67 5.04 12.99 -13.04
CA GLY A 67 4.11 12.83 -14.16
C GLY A 67 2.68 13.28 -13.86
N THR A 68 2.51 14.09 -12.81
CA THR A 68 1.27 14.79 -12.43
C THR A 68 1.00 15.97 -13.37
N ASP A 69 -0.19 16.56 -13.31
CA ASP A 69 -0.59 17.71 -14.10
C ASP A 69 -0.38 18.98 -13.26
N PRO A 70 0.52 19.92 -13.63
CA PRO A 70 0.88 21.11 -12.83
C PRO A 70 -0.23 22.17 -12.70
N LEU A 71 -1.47 21.76 -12.98
CA LEU A 71 -2.69 22.55 -12.93
C LEU A 71 -3.78 21.86 -12.10
N ASP A 72 -3.46 20.73 -11.45
CA ASP A 72 -4.38 19.86 -10.73
C ASP A 72 -3.75 19.31 -9.44
N GLU A 73 -4.06 19.98 -8.33
CA GLU A 73 -3.45 19.76 -6.99
C GLU A 73 -3.63 18.34 -6.39
N ASP A 74 -4.45 17.48 -6.99
CA ASP A 74 -4.85 16.14 -6.53
C ASP A 74 -5.28 15.32 -7.78
N CYS A 75 -4.31 14.70 -8.44
CA CYS A 75 -4.45 14.12 -9.78
C CYS A 75 -5.32 12.86 -9.85
N ASP A 76 -5.38 12.07 -8.76
CA ASP A 76 -6.18 10.85 -8.70
C ASP A 76 -7.53 11.01 -7.95
N GLU A 77 -7.77 12.19 -7.40
CA GLU A 77 -8.98 12.61 -6.69
C GLU A 77 -9.25 11.82 -5.39
N ASP A 78 -8.20 11.32 -4.73
CA ASP A 78 -8.32 10.53 -3.50
C ASP A 78 -8.38 11.40 -2.21
N GLY A 79 -8.05 12.69 -2.34
CA GLY A 79 -8.08 13.70 -1.28
C GLY A 79 -6.73 14.00 -0.61
N LEU A 80 -5.64 13.40 -1.06
CA LEU A 80 -4.26 13.85 -0.81
C LEU A 80 -3.80 14.77 -1.94
N LEU A 81 -2.84 15.65 -1.63
CA LEU A 81 -2.22 16.50 -2.66
C LEU A 81 -1.04 15.74 -3.25
N ASP A 82 -0.74 15.87 -4.53
CA ASP A 82 0.30 15.06 -5.17
C ASP A 82 1.67 15.28 -4.49
N GLY A 83 1.99 16.51 -4.08
CA GLY A 83 3.17 16.83 -3.29
C GLY A 83 3.21 16.17 -1.90
N VAL A 84 2.07 16.00 -1.25
CA VAL A 84 1.97 15.23 0.01
C VAL A 84 2.25 13.76 -0.24
N GLU A 85 1.75 13.23 -1.34
CA GLU A 85 1.94 11.85 -1.70
C GLU A 85 3.38 11.52 -2.02
N VAL A 86 4.02 12.34 -2.84
CA VAL A 86 5.42 12.18 -3.23
C VAL A 86 6.37 12.32 -2.03
N TYR A 87 6.14 13.31 -1.15
CA TYR A 87 7.10 13.65 -0.09
C TYR A 87 6.81 13.09 1.31
N GLU A 88 5.54 12.85 1.65
CA GLU A 88 5.15 12.44 3.01
C GLU A 88 4.73 10.96 3.07
N THR A 89 3.71 10.55 2.33
CA THR A 89 3.14 9.18 2.38
C THR A 89 3.94 8.21 1.53
N HIS A 90 4.61 8.71 0.49
CA HIS A 90 5.34 7.95 -0.54
C HIS A 90 4.43 7.01 -1.34
N THR A 91 3.20 7.46 -1.62
CA THR A 91 2.21 6.83 -2.50
C THR A 91 2.40 7.26 -3.95
N ASP A 92 1.64 6.69 -4.88
CA ASP A 92 1.66 7.06 -6.30
C ASP A 92 0.53 8.07 -6.57
N PRO A 93 0.81 9.37 -6.85
CA PRO A 93 -0.21 10.41 -6.98
C PRO A 93 -1.12 10.29 -8.21
N LEU A 94 -1.01 9.16 -8.92
CA LEU A 94 -1.81 8.83 -10.09
C LEU A 94 -2.63 7.55 -9.88
N ASP A 95 -2.67 7.04 -8.64
CA ASP A 95 -3.28 5.76 -8.27
C ASP A 95 -3.95 5.85 -6.89
N GLU A 96 -5.28 6.01 -6.89
CA GLU A 96 -6.10 6.24 -5.70
C GLU A 96 -5.90 5.23 -4.54
N ASP A 97 -5.31 4.06 -4.78
CA ASP A 97 -5.11 2.94 -3.86
C ASP A 97 -3.76 2.28 -4.16
N THR A 98 -2.67 2.83 -3.59
CA THR A 98 -1.28 2.46 -3.93
C THR A 98 -0.97 0.99 -3.63
N ASP A 99 -1.63 0.39 -2.63
CA ASP A 99 -1.36 -0.98 -2.21
C ASP A 99 -2.37 -2.02 -2.70
N ASP A 100 -3.41 -1.61 -3.41
CA ASP A 100 -4.47 -2.44 -3.99
C ASP A 100 -5.30 -3.24 -2.94
N ASP A 101 -5.54 -2.71 -1.74
CA ASP A 101 -6.38 -3.36 -0.73
C ASP A 101 -7.88 -3.00 -0.82
N GLY A 102 -8.20 -1.87 -1.45
CA GLY A 102 -9.54 -1.35 -1.68
C GLY A 102 -9.94 -0.15 -0.81
N LEU A 103 -9.09 0.34 0.08
CA LEU A 103 -9.14 1.68 0.66
C LEU A 103 -8.30 2.63 -0.19
N SER A 104 -8.71 3.91 -0.29
CA SER A 104 -7.87 4.88 -0.99
C SER A 104 -6.77 5.40 -0.08
N ASP A 105 -5.64 5.86 -0.63
CA ASP A 105 -4.52 6.35 0.18
C ASP A 105 -4.96 7.51 1.09
N GLY A 106 -5.82 8.38 0.58
CA GLY A 106 -6.49 9.44 1.33
C GLY A 106 -7.43 8.94 2.43
N GLU A 107 -8.21 7.87 2.22
CA GLU A 107 -9.04 7.26 3.26
C GLU A 107 -8.16 6.68 4.37
N GLU A 108 -7.06 6.04 3.98
CA GLU A 108 -6.11 5.44 4.90
C GLU A 108 -5.40 6.46 5.79
N VAL A 109 -4.92 7.54 5.19
CA VAL A 109 -4.18 8.59 5.90
C VAL A 109 -5.11 9.47 6.75
N LEU A 110 -6.31 9.79 6.26
CA LEU A 110 -7.20 10.78 6.88
C LEU A 110 -8.26 10.18 7.81
N GLU A 111 -8.67 8.92 7.61
CA GLU A 111 -9.77 8.30 8.34
C GLU A 111 -9.35 7.11 9.21
N THR A 112 -8.63 6.11 8.66
CA THR A 112 -8.30 4.85 9.36
C THR A 112 -6.95 4.92 10.09
N GLU A 113 -6.08 5.87 9.71
CA GLU A 113 -4.69 6.00 10.19
C GLU A 113 -3.84 4.73 9.90
N THR A 114 -4.09 4.04 8.78
CA THR A 114 -3.32 2.86 8.30
C THR A 114 -2.11 3.28 7.42
N ASP A 115 -1.26 2.31 7.02
CA ASP A 115 -0.12 2.56 6.12
C ASP A 115 -0.55 2.30 4.67
N PRO A 116 -0.73 3.35 3.82
CA PRO A 116 -1.32 3.24 2.47
C PRO A 116 -0.46 2.51 1.42
N ARG A 117 0.55 1.77 1.89
CA ARG A 117 1.51 1.03 1.08
C ARG A 117 1.61 -0.41 1.56
N ASN A 118 0.70 -0.82 2.43
CA ASN A 118 0.68 -2.10 3.10
C ASN A 118 -0.75 -2.52 3.48
N GLN A 119 -1.34 -3.34 2.60
CA GLN A 119 -2.68 -3.96 2.71
C GLN A 119 -3.11 -4.54 4.07
N ASP A 120 -2.20 -4.73 5.03
CA ASP A 120 -2.42 -5.36 6.34
C ASP A 120 -1.47 -4.66 7.34
N SER A 121 -1.95 -3.54 7.90
CA SER A 121 -1.16 -2.58 8.68
C SER A 121 -0.62 -3.18 9.98
N ASP A 122 -1.43 -3.97 10.67
CA ASP A 122 -1.06 -4.59 11.95
C ASP A 122 -0.45 -6.00 11.82
N ARG A 123 -0.57 -6.62 10.64
CA ARG A 123 0.01 -7.90 10.23
C ARG A 123 -0.63 -9.12 10.89
N ASP A 124 -1.93 -9.07 11.07
CA ASP A 124 -2.71 -10.14 11.65
C ASP A 124 -3.22 -11.17 10.63
N GLY A 125 -3.17 -10.80 9.34
CA GLY A 125 -3.57 -11.61 8.19
C GLY A 125 -4.95 -11.30 7.61
N LEU A 126 -5.62 -10.26 8.09
CA LEU A 126 -6.77 -9.60 7.48
C LEU A 126 -6.29 -8.31 6.79
N SER A 127 -6.97 -7.86 5.73
CA SER A 127 -6.57 -6.60 5.08
C SER A 127 -7.28 -5.41 5.70
N ASP A 128 -6.69 -4.21 5.67
CA ASP A 128 -7.24 -3.01 6.28
C ASP A 128 -8.67 -2.73 5.75
N TYR A 129 -8.87 -2.90 4.43
CA TYR A 129 -10.19 -2.88 3.80
C TYR A 129 -11.17 -3.91 4.40
N ASP A 130 -10.77 -5.17 4.55
CA ASP A 130 -11.62 -6.24 5.06
C ASP A 130 -11.99 -5.98 6.53
N GLU A 131 -11.06 -5.46 7.31
CA GLU A 131 -11.28 -5.05 8.69
C GLU A 131 -12.32 -3.96 8.81
N VAL A 132 -12.16 -2.86 8.07
CA VAL A 132 -13.08 -1.71 8.12
C VAL A 132 -14.45 -2.06 7.53
N ASN A 133 -14.49 -2.72 6.37
CA ASN A 133 -15.73 -2.88 5.60
C ASN A 133 -16.47 -4.20 5.83
N ASN A 134 -15.78 -5.27 6.25
CA ASN A 134 -16.39 -6.60 6.40
C ASN A 134 -16.49 -7.09 7.84
N HIS A 135 -15.52 -6.74 8.71
CA HIS A 135 -15.42 -7.29 10.06
C HIS A 135 -15.72 -6.28 11.18
N GLY A 136 -15.46 -5.00 10.95
CA GLY A 136 -15.60 -3.93 11.95
C GLY A 136 -14.55 -4.00 13.06
N THR A 137 -13.38 -4.58 12.76
CA THR A 137 -12.18 -4.60 13.62
C THR A 137 -11.37 -3.31 13.46
N ASP A 138 -10.37 -3.10 14.31
CA ASP A 138 -9.46 -1.96 14.21
C ASP A 138 -8.24 -2.36 13.38
N PRO A 139 -8.02 -1.81 12.16
CA PRO A 139 -6.95 -2.24 11.26
C PRO A 139 -5.52 -1.95 11.77
N ASN A 140 -5.42 -1.30 12.94
CA ASN A 140 -4.16 -1.01 13.61
C ASN A 140 -3.97 -1.85 14.90
N ASP A 141 -4.86 -2.80 15.20
CA ASP A 141 -4.80 -3.65 16.40
C ASP A 141 -5.11 -5.12 16.09
N ALA A 142 -4.04 -5.91 15.98
CA ALA A 142 -4.05 -7.31 15.58
C ALA A 142 -4.81 -8.28 16.51
N ASP A 143 -5.61 -7.81 17.46
CA ASP A 143 -6.46 -8.53 18.43
C ASP A 143 -7.45 -7.50 19.01
N THR A 144 -8.38 -7.02 18.17
CA THR A 144 -9.27 -5.88 18.45
C THR A 144 -10.03 -6.03 19.78
N ASP A 145 -10.45 -7.24 20.11
CA ASP A 145 -11.25 -7.52 21.31
C ASP A 145 -10.43 -7.88 22.55
N GLY A 146 -9.13 -8.16 22.39
CA GLY A 146 -8.18 -8.49 23.43
C GLY A 146 -8.37 -9.89 24.05
N GLY A 147 -8.98 -10.81 23.32
CA GLY A 147 -9.19 -12.22 23.69
C GLY A 147 -7.91 -13.06 23.64
N GLY A 148 -6.92 -12.60 22.87
CA GLY A 148 -5.61 -13.22 22.71
C GLY A 148 -5.44 -14.02 21.43
N THR A 149 -6.40 -13.94 20.51
CA THR A 149 -6.36 -14.51 19.16
C THR A 149 -6.45 -13.37 18.13
N PRO A 150 -5.56 -13.32 17.13
CA PRO A 150 -5.64 -12.26 16.14
C PRO A 150 -6.89 -12.30 15.28
N ASP A 151 -7.45 -11.15 14.91
CA ASP A 151 -8.72 -11.00 14.20
C ASP A 151 -8.74 -11.82 12.89
N GLY A 152 -7.67 -11.74 12.10
CA GLY A 152 -7.47 -12.55 10.90
C GLY A 152 -7.48 -14.07 11.18
N ALA A 153 -6.93 -14.51 12.32
CA ALA A 153 -6.99 -15.92 12.72
C ALA A 153 -8.41 -16.34 13.16
N GLU A 154 -9.15 -15.44 13.80
CA GLU A 154 -10.54 -15.66 14.20
C GLU A 154 -11.45 -15.80 12.99
N VAL A 155 -11.34 -14.91 12.02
CA VAL A 155 -12.06 -14.97 10.74
C VAL A 155 -11.77 -16.29 10.01
N VAL A 156 -10.52 -16.74 9.99
CA VAL A 156 -10.12 -18.01 9.37
C VAL A 156 -10.72 -19.22 10.10
N THR A 157 -10.81 -19.18 11.42
CA THR A 157 -11.34 -20.28 12.24
C THR A 157 -12.86 -20.23 12.43
N GLY A 158 -13.48 -19.10 12.14
CA GLY A 158 -14.91 -18.83 12.22
C GLY A 158 -15.40 -18.42 13.61
N THR A 159 -14.52 -17.89 14.46
CA THR A 159 -14.88 -17.17 15.70
C THR A 159 -15.20 -15.69 15.39
N ASP A 160 -15.72 -14.96 16.37
CA ASP A 160 -16.12 -13.55 16.20
C ASP A 160 -14.99 -12.63 16.71
N PRO A 161 -14.29 -11.87 15.84
CA PRO A 161 -13.15 -11.02 16.23
C PRO A 161 -13.51 -9.83 17.14
N LEU A 162 -14.76 -9.78 17.60
CA LEU A 162 -15.30 -8.77 18.51
C LEU A 162 -15.86 -9.39 19.82
N ASP A 163 -15.66 -10.70 20.04
CA ASP A 163 -16.07 -11.42 21.25
C ASP A 163 -14.89 -12.19 21.90
N PRO A 164 -14.23 -11.63 22.94
CA PRO A 164 -12.99 -12.16 23.52
C PRO A 164 -13.19 -13.44 24.33
N THR A 165 -14.40 -14.02 24.28
CA THR A 165 -14.79 -15.21 25.02
C THR A 165 -14.88 -16.45 24.14
N ASP A 166 -14.78 -16.33 22.81
CA ASP A 166 -14.87 -17.44 21.88
C ASP A 166 -13.55 -17.84 21.20
N ASP A 167 -12.45 -17.11 21.43
CA ASP A 167 -11.05 -17.44 21.06
C ASP A 167 -10.63 -18.86 21.45
N ASN A 168 -10.98 -19.22 22.68
CA ASN A 168 -10.64 -20.49 23.31
C ASN A 168 -11.88 -20.98 24.02
N PRO A 169 -12.89 -21.42 23.25
CA PRO A 169 -14.15 -21.84 23.82
C PRO A 169 -13.82 -23.00 24.77
N PRO A 170 -14.41 -23.03 25.98
CA PRO A 170 -14.08 -24.04 26.96
C PRO A 170 -14.18 -25.41 26.30
N SER A 171 -13.06 -26.13 26.25
CA SER A 171 -13.05 -27.46 25.66
C SER A 171 -14.13 -28.28 26.38
N ASP A 172 -14.96 -28.98 25.61
CA ASP A 172 -16.07 -29.80 26.10
C ASP A 172 -15.65 -30.95 27.05
N ASP A 173 -14.39 -30.97 27.53
CA ASP A 173 -13.79 -32.00 28.38
C ASP A 173 -13.70 -31.64 29.88
N GLU A 174 -14.24 -30.50 30.34
CA GLU A 174 -14.49 -30.29 31.78
C GLU A 174 -15.99 -30.18 32.13
N TYR A 175 -16.77 -31.17 31.68
CA TYR A 175 -17.74 -31.75 32.62
C TYR A 175 -16.96 -32.52 33.68
N THR A 176 -16.55 -31.83 34.75
CA THR A 176 -16.29 -32.52 36.02
C THR A 176 -17.61 -33.13 36.46
N GLU A 177 -17.80 -34.43 36.17
CA GLU A 177 -18.76 -35.27 36.88
C GLU A 177 -18.38 -35.30 38.37
N ASP A 178 -18.75 -34.25 39.11
CA ASP A 178 -18.87 -34.35 40.56
C ASP A 178 -20.17 -35.11 40.88
N GLY A 179 -20.07 -36.44 40.77
CA GLY A 179 -21.12 -37.40 41.05
C GLY A 179 -20.54 -38.63 41.72
N GLY A 180 -20.23 -38.52 43.01
CA GLY A 180 -19.61 -39.59 43.78
C GLY A 180 -20.41 -40.90 43.95
N TYR A 181 -19.62 -41.96 44.19
CA TYR A 181 -19.90 -43.19 44.95
C TYR A 181 -20.81 -44.27 44.30
N LEU A 182 -20.23 -45.43 43.96
CA LEU A 182 -20.38 -46.66 44.75
C LEU A 182 -19.42 -47.79 44.28
N ASP A 183 -18.99 -48.54 45.28
CA ASP A 183 -18.07 -49.66 45.34
C ASP A 183 -18.55 -50.94 44.63
N GLY A 184 -17.59 -51.66 44.04
CA GLY A 184 -17.85 -52.96 43.41
C GLY A 184 -16.57 -53.72 43.09
N GLU A 185 -15.95 -54.29 44.12
CA GLU A 185 -14.85 -55.24 44.02
C GLU A 185 -15.13 -56.38 43.04
N TYR A 186 -14.24 -56.61 42.06
CA TYR A 186 -13.91 -57.98 41.67
C TYR A 186 -12.46 -58.11 41.19
N SER A 187 -11.76 -58.94 41.94
CA SER A 187 -10.36 -59.33 41.86
C SER A 187 -9.99 -60.12 40.60
N GLY A 188 -8.77 -59.89 40.09
CA GLY A 188 -7.98 -60.97 39.52
C GLY A 188 -7.05 -60.58 38.37
N GLY A 189 -5.73 -60.54 38.63
CA GLY A 189 -4.71 -60.85 37.63
C GLY A 189 -3.66 -59.78 37.30
N LYS A 190 -2.67 -59.62 38.18
CA LYS A 190 -1.27 -59.34 37.78
C LYS A 190 -0.58 -60.69 37.43
N PRO A 191 0.61 -60.77 36.78
CA PRO A 191 1.60 -59.70 36.54
C PRO A 191 2.24 -59.69 35.12
N GLY A 192 3.04 -58.67 34.81
CA GLY A 192 4.04 -58.79 33.73
C GLY A 192 4.68 -57.49 33.28
N CYS A 193 5.60 -56.93 34.06
CA CYS A 193 6.59 -55.98 33.56
C CYS A 193 7.69 -56.75 32.79
N SER A 194 8.11 -56.25 31.62
CA SER A 194 9.48 -56.46 31.14
C SER A 194 9.91 -55.35 30.19
N CYS A 195 11.14 -54.91 30.40
CA CYS A 195 11.88 -53.84 29.76
C CYS A 195 12.70 -54.31 28.54
N SER A 196 12.98 -53.36 27.64
CA SER A 196 14.17 -53.20 26.77
C SER A 196 14.41 -54.17 25.60
N THR A 197 14.64 -53.59 24.41
CA THR A 197 15.92 -53.66 23.65
C THR A 197 15.94 -52.57 22.57
N ALA A 198 17.04 -51.80 22.53
CA ALA A 198 17.46 -50.97 21.41
C ALA A 198 18.02 -51.84 20.27
N ASP A 199 17.99 -51.35 19.02
CA ASP A 199 19.07 -51.46 18.02
C ASP A 199 18.69 -50.68 16.73
N ASP A 200 19.60 -49.77 16.32
CA ASP A 200 19.70 -48.78 15.22
C ASP A 200 19.51 -49.28 13.75
N PRO A 201 19.81 -48.52 12.64
CA PRO A 201 19.86 -47.07 12.32
C PRO A 201 19.14 -46.67 10.98
N ALA A 202 19.17 -45.36 10.64
CA ALA A 202 18.78 -44.73 9.35
C ALA A 202 19.62 -45.17 8.12
N PRO A 203 19.22 -44.80 6.88
CA PRO A 203 19.99 -43.73 6.20
C PRO A 203 19.23 -42.79 5.23
N SER A 204 19.74 -41.55 5.23
CA SER A 204 19.92 -40.49 4.20
C SER A 204 19.58 -40.66 2.70
N GLY A 205 19.15 -39.54 2.08
CA GLY A 205 19.39 -39.12 0.68
C GLY A 205 18.32 -38.09 0.24
N LEU A 206 18.53 -36.76 0.14
CA LEU A 206 19.34 -35.93 -0.78
C LEU A 206 19.17 -36.27 -2.27
N TRP A 207 18.75 -35.27 -3.09
CA TRP A 207 19.15 -34.87 -4.47
C TRP A 207 18.07 -33.87 -5.00
N ALA A 208 18.29 -32.55 -4.99
CA ALA A 208 18.81 -31.70 -6.10
C ALA A 208 18.03 -31.90 -7.42
N GLY A 209 17.37 -30.92 -8.05
CA GLY A 209 17.71 -29.53 -8.36
C GLY A 209 17.50 -29.32 -9.89
N LEU A 210 17.42 -28.05 -10.34
CA LEU A 210 17.98 -27.52 -11.60
C LEU A 210 17.02 -26.79 -12.60
N LEU A 211 17.22 -25.46 -12.67
CA LEU A 211 17.35 -24.51 -13.81
C LEU A 211 16.18 -24.16 -14.79
N ALA A 212 15.77 -22.89 -14.69
CA ALA A 212 15.97 -21.75 -15.62
C ALA A 212 15.84 -21.93 -17.16
N GLY A 213 15.16 -20.97 -17.82
CA GLY A 213 15.33 -20.69 -19.26
C GLY A 213 14.37 -19.66 -19.88
N LEU A 214 14.94 -18.49 -20.22
CA LEU A 214 14.44 -17.29 -20.91
C LEU A 214 13.60 -17.42 -22.23
N ALA A 215 12.69 -16.43 -22.39
CA ALA A 215 12.42 -15.52 -23.54
C ALA A 215 11.90 -16.00 -24.91
N VAL A 216 10.90 -15.26 -25.46
CA VAL A 216 10.99 -14.37 -26.66
C VAL A 216 9.58 -14.08 -27.27
N LEU A 217 9.25 -12.78 -27.32
CA LEU A 217 8.56 -11.98 -28.34
C LEU A 217 7.67 -12.64 -29.43
N GLY A 218 6.44 -12.13 -29.58
CA GLY A 218 5.54 -12.43 -30.71
C GLY A 218 4.58 -11.29 -31.06
N ILE A 219 5.05 -10.36 -31.91
CA ILE A 219 4.26 -9.30 -32.55
C ILE A 219 3.13 -9.89 -33.43
N ARG A 220 1.91 -9.34 -33.35
CA ARG A 220 0.91 -9.42 -34.42
C ARG A 220 0.26 -8.06 -34.69
N ARG A 221 0.58 -7.50 -35.85
CA ARG A 221 -0.10 -6.35 -36.47
C ARG A 221 -1.54 -6.74 -36.86
N ARG A 222 -2.52 -5.88 -36.55
CA ARG A 222 -3.84 -5.88 -37.19
C ARG A 222 -3.82 -4.83 -38.30
N ASP A 223 -3.83 -5.29 -39.55
CA ASP A 223 -4.28 -4.46 -40.66
C ASP A 223 -5.82 -4.43 -40.61
N ARG A 224 -6.41 -3.24 -40.49
CA ARG A 224 -7.83 -2.99 -40.82
C ARG A 224 -7.89 -2.02 -42.01
N ILE A 225 -8.84 -2.37 -42.86
CA ILE A 225 -9.16 -1.91 -44.22
C ILE A 225 -9.54 -0.44 -44.28
#